data_AF-A0A376RSG8-F1
#
_entry.id   AF-A0A376RSG8-F1
#
_cell.length_a   1.000
_cell.length_b   1.000
_cell.length_c   1.000
_cell.angle_alpha   90.00
_cell.angle_beta   90.00
_cell.angle_gamma   90.00
#
_symmetry.space_group_name_H-M   'P 1'
#
loop_
_entity.id
_entity.type
_entity.pdbx_description
1 polymer ?
#
loop_
_entity_poly.entity_id
_entity_poly.type
_entity_poly.pdbx_seq_one_letter_code
_entity_poly.pdbx_strand_id
1 'polypeptide(L)'
;MSNKPFIYQAPFPMGKDNTEYYLLTSDYVSVADFDGETIPESGTRSPDPTGAASLSRRFFHAPSGTPETGCGYSSRSRSQRKRQVRGAAILKKLRNRRQGVLPTCQDTGTAIIVGKKGQRVWTGGGDEEALSKGVYNTYIEDNLRYSQNAALDMYKEVNTGTNLPAQIDLYAVDGDEYKFLCVAKGGGSANKTYLYQETKALLTPGKLKNFLVEKMRTLGTAACPPYHIAFVIGGTSAETNLKTVKLASAHYYDELPTEGNEHGQAFRDVQLEQELLEEAQKLGLGAQFGGKYFAHDIRVIRLPRHGASCPVGMASPAPLTVTLKRKQPRRYLDRKTGTQPRPVHSGRTAPGR
;
A
#
# COMPACT_ATOMS: atom_id res chain seq x y z
N MET A 1 43.51 -7.13 -0.50
CA MET A 1 42.40 -6.37 0.14
C MET A 1 41.66 -5.62 -0.96
N SER A 2 40.38 -5.27 -0.76
CA SER A 2 39.64 -4.46 -1.74
C SER A 2 40.20 -3.04 -1.77
N ASN A 3 40.43 -2.48 -2.96
CA ASN A 3 40.90 -1.10 -3.14
C ASN A 3 39.75 -0.09 -3.27
N LYS A 4 38.49 -0.50 -3.00
CA LYS A 4 37.33 0.39 -3.11
C LYS A 4 37.21 1.31 -1.88
N PRO A 5 36.99 2.62 -2.05
CA PRO A 5 36.72 3.54 -0.92
C PRO A 5 35.38 3.22 -0.25
N PHE A 6 35.24 3.60 1.03
CA PHE A 6 33.97 3.50 1.74
C PHE A 6 32.97 4.50 1.16
N ILE A 7 31.80 3.98 0.77
CA ILE A 7 30.67 4.78 0.30
C ILE A 7 29.42 4.21 0.96
N TYR A 8 28.73 5.04 1.74
CA TYR A 8 27.39 4.72 2.22
C TYR A 8 26.35 5.17 1.21
N GLN A 9 25.41 4.28 0.90
CA GLN A 9 24.21 4.62 0.14
C GLN A 9 22.99 3.99 0.80
N ALA A 10 21.90 4.75 0.87
CA ALA A 10 20.61 4.21 1.28
C ALA A 10 20.17 3.11 0.29
N PRO A 11 19.75 1.91 0.77
CA PRO A 11 19.30 0.84 -0.12
C PRO A 11 18.07 1.20 -0.97
N PHE A 12 17.24 2.15 -0.49
CA PHE A 12 16.04 2.65 -1.17
C PHE A 12 16.13 4.17 -1.33
N PRO A 13 16.89 4.67 -2.32
CA PRO A 13 17.08 6.11 -2.52
C PRO A 13 15.83 6.71 -3.20
N MET A 14 14.80 6.98 -2.40
CA MET A 14 13.53 7.54 -2.89
C MET A 14 13.72 8.94 -3.49
N GLY A 15 13.13 9.17 -4.65
CA GLY A 15 13.03 10.49 -5.28
C GLY A 15 12.09 11.45 -4.53
N LYS A 16 11.85 12.61 -5.15
CA LYS A 16 10.94 13.62 -4.60
C LYS A 16 9.53 13.04 -4.53
N ASP A 17 8.91 13.20 -3.37
CA ASP A 17 7.50 12.82 -3.24
C ASP A 17 6.59 13.84 -3.91
N ASN A 18 5.84 13.35 -4.90
CA ASN A 18 4.89 14.11 -5.71
C ASN A 18 3.45 13.94 -5.22
N THR A 19 3.24 13.24 -4.09
CA THR A 19 1.91 13.07 -3.50
C THR A 19 1.34 14.40 -3.05
N GLU A 20 0.11 14.72 -3.47
CA GLU A 20 -0.62 15.86 -2.93
C GLU A 20 -1.14 15.56 -1.53
N TYR A 21 -0.99 16.53 -0.62
CA TYR A 21 -1.52 16.43 0.73
C TYR A 21 -2.49 17.55 1.08
N TYR A 22 -3.38 17.32 2.05
CA TYR A 22 -4.22 18.31 2.69
C TYR A 22 -3.98 18.35 4.21
N LEU A 23 -4.19 19.52 4.82
CA LEU A 23 -4.00 19.71 6.25
C LEU A 23 -5.12 19.04 7.04
N LEU A 24 -4.74 18.17 8.00
CA LEU A 24 -5.67 17.55 8.92
C LEU A 24 -5.96 18.45 10.14
N THR A 25 -4.92 18.84 10.84
CA THR A 25 -4.93 19.68 12.05
C THR A 25 -3.50 20.15 12.36
N SER A 26 -3.37 21.23 13.15
CA SER A 26 -2.12 21.73 13.73
C SER A 26 -2.05 21.56 15.26
N ASP A 27 -3.08 21.00 15.89
CA ASP A 27 -3.30 21.15 17.35
C ASP A 27 -2.32 20.32 18.20
N TYR A 28 -1.84 19.19 17.69
CA TYR A 28 -0.97 18.25 18.42
C TYR A 28 0.51 18.38 18.04
N VAL A 29 0.94 19.56 17.58
CA VAL A 29 2.34 19.82 17.21
C VAL A 29 2.82 21.12 17.83
N SER A 30 3.85 21.00 18.66
CA SER A 30 4.65 22.10 19.18
C SER A 30 6.10 21.96 18.72
N VAL A 31 6.89 23.01 18.94
CA VAL A 31 8.33 23.02 18.68
C VAL A 31 9.00 23.59 19.92
N ALA A 32 10.03 22.92 20.40
CA ALA A 32 10.88 23.37 21.49
C ALA A 32 12.34 23.37 21.03
N ASP A 33 13.16 24.27 21.56
CA ASP A 33 14.61 24.24 21.33
C ASP A 33 15.28 23.49 22.48
N PHE A 34 16.12 22.52 22.14
CA PHE A 34 16.90 21.74 23.09
C PHE A 34 18.35 21.68 22.63
N ASP A 35 19.27 22.16 23.46
CA ASP A 35 20.71 22.20 23.17
C ASP A 35 21.08 22.87 21.83
N GLY A 36 20.33 23.91 21.44
CA GLY A 36 20.54 24.62 20.17
C GLY A 36 19.96 23.93 18.93
N GLU A 37 19.32 22.75 19.08
CA GLU A 37 18.55 22.10 18.03
C GLU A 37 17.05 22.30 18.21
N THR A 38 16.35 22.58 17.11
CA THR A 38 14.89 22.72 17.08
C THR A 38 14.22 21.34 17.00
N ILE A 39 13.46 20.97 18.04
CA ILE A 39 12.83 19.66 18.22
C ILE A 39 11.30 19.78 18.12
N PRO A 40 10.68 19.13 17.12
CA PRO A 40 9.24 18.95 17.08
C PRO A 40 8.68 18.04 18.19
N GLU A 41 7.88 18.61 19.09
CA GLU A 41 7.16 17.91 20.17
C GLU A 41 5.67 17.70 19.84
N SER A 42 5.01 16.70 20.46
CA SER A 42 3.56 16.52 20.37
C SER A 42 2.85 17.09 21.60
N GLY A 43 2.16 18.23 21.45
CA GLY A 43 1.24 18.77 22.47
C GLY A 43 1.87 19.66 23.54
N THR A 44 1.04 20.47 24.20
CA THR A 44 1.44 21.57 25.11
C THR A 44 2.13 21.05 26.37
N ARG A 45 3.44 21.32 26.48
CA ARG A 45 4.32 21.13 27.66
C ARG A 45 4.50 19.70 28.18
N SER A 46 3.81 18.71 27.63
CA SER A 46 4.06 17.28 27.86
C SER A 46 3.77 16.50 26.58
N PRO A 47 4.63 15.52 26.23
CA PRO A 47 4.40 14.68 25.06
C PRO A 47 3.08 13.91 25.17
N ASP A 48 2.14 14.21 24.27
CA ASP A 48 0.81 13.62 24.21
C ASP A 48 0.63 12.73 22.97
N PRO A 49 0.45 11.40 23.13
CA PRO A 49 0.28 10.47 22.02
C PRO A 49 -1.12 10.56 21.37
N THR A 50 -2.02 11.41 21.89
CA THR A 50 -3.37 11.66 21.34
C THR A 50 -3.35 12.11 19.87
N GLY A 51 -2.26 12.75 19.42
CA GLY A 51 -2.04 13.06 18.01
C GLY A 51 -1.98 11.80 17.14
N ALA A 52 -1.25 10.77 17.57
CA ALA A 52 -1.13 9.50 16.83
C ALA A 52 -2.47 8.73 16.79
N ALA A 53 -3.22 8.74 17.90
CA ALA A 53 -4.56 8.15 17.96
C ALA A 53 -5.54 8.86 17.00
N SER A 54 -5.54 10.18 16.98
CA SER A 54 -6.37 11.00 16.10
C SER A 54 -6.05 10.76 14.62
N LEU A 55 -4.77 10.61 14.29
CA LEU A 55 -4.31 10.28 12.94
C LEU A 55 -4.74 8.90 12.49
N SER A 56 -4.50 7.90 13.34
CA SER A 56 -4.88 6.51 13.06
C SER A 56 -6.38 6.41 12.86
N ARG A 57 -7.19 7.03 13.73
CA ARG A 57 -8.64 7.08 13.59
C ARG A 57 -9.06 7.68 12.26
N ARG A 58 -8.51 8.84 11.91
CA ARG A 58 -8.90 9.52 10.67
C ARG A 58 -8.52 8.72 9.42
N PHE A 59 -7.43 7.97 9.43
CA PHE A 59 -7.04 7.11 8.31
C PHE A 59 -8.03 5.96 8.07
N PHE A 60 -8.37 5.22 9.13
CA PHE A 60 -9.26 4.06 9.00
C PHE A 60 -10.73 4.50 8.81
N HIS A 61 -11.11 5.69 9.30
CA HIS A 61 -12.42 6.30 9.11
C HIS A 61 -12.58 6.89 7.70
N ALA A 62 -11.52 7.52 7.16
CA ALA A 62 -11.63 8.25 5.91
C ALA A 62 -12.06 7.33 4.75
N PRO A 63 -12.93 7.81 3.85
CA PRO A 63 -13.20 7.17 2.57
C PRO A 63 -11.99 7.37 1.65
N SER A 64 -10.83 6.84 2.04
CA SER A 64 -9.59 6.83 1.26
C SER A 64 -9.83 6.16 -0.09
N GLY A 65 -10.14 7.00 -1.08
CA GLY A 65 -10.50 6.57 -2.41
C GLY A 65 -9.36 5.74 -3.00
N THR A 66 -9.71 4.63 -3.64
CA THR A 66 -8.92 4.19 -4.80
C THR A 66 -8.76 5.40 -5.72
N PRO A 67 -7.55 5.77 -6.18
CA PRO A 67 -7.43 6.73 -7.27
C PRO A 67 -8.35 6.28 -8.40
N GLU A 68 -9.12 7.23 -8.92
CA GLU A 68 -10.27 6.96 -9.77
C GLU A 68 -9.88 6.04 -10.93
N THR A 69 -10.55 4.89 -11.01
CA THR A 69 -10.48 3.94 -12.11
C THR A 69 -11.10 4.55 -13.36
N GLY A 70 -10.39 5.47 -14.00
CA GLY A 70 -10.64 5.91 -15.37
C GLY A 70 -10.11 4.89 -16.39
N CYS A 71 -10.35 3.59 -16.18
CA CYS A 71 -9.97 2.60 -17.18
C CYS A 71 -11.10 2.54 -18.21
N GLY A 72 -10.83 3.03 -19.42
CA GLY A 72 -11.77 3.11 -20.53
C GLY A 72 -12.51 1.80 -20.77
N TYR A 73 -13.76 1.74 -20.32
CA TYR A 73 -14.75 0.75 -20.75
C TYR A 73 -15.28 1.09 -22.15
N SER A 74 -14.38 1.41 -23.10
CA SER A 74 -14.72 1.77 -24.48
C SER A 74 -14.15 0.75 -25.47
N SER A 75 -14.57 -0.51 -25.38
CA SER A 75 -14.32 -1.47 -26.47
C SER A 75 -15.56 -2.30 -26.75
N ARG A 76 -16.08 -2.18 -27.97
CA ARG A 76 -17.33 -2.77 -28.49
C ARG A 76 -17.20 -4.28 -28.75
N SER A 77 -17.28 -5.13 -27.71
CA SER A 77 -17.47 -6.58 -27.92
C SER A 77 -18.49 -7.21 -26.97
N ARG A 78 -19.13 -8.30 -27.43
CA ARG A 78 -20.27 -9.03 -26.82
C ARG A 78 -20.13 -9.42 -25.33
N SER A 79 -18.93 -9.30 -24.74
CA SER A 79 -18.66 -9.43 -23.29
C SER A 79 -19.28 -8.31 -22.40
N GLN A 80 -20.07 -7.40 -22.99
CA GLN A 80 -20.59 -6.17 -22.37
C GLN A 80 -21.52 -6.37 -21.16
N ARG A 81 -22.44 -7.35 -21.14
CA ARG A 81 -23.49 -7.37 -20.09
C ARG A 81 -22.95 -7.70 -18.69
N LYS A 82 -22.06 -8.70 -18.56
CA LYS A 82 -21.44 -9.04 -17.26
C LYS A 82 -20.40 -7.99 -16.81
N ARG A 83 -19.71 -7.34 -17.77
CA ARG A 83 -18.72 -6.27 -17.53
C ARG A 83 -19.36 -4.95 -17.08
N GLN A 84 -20.47 -4.53 -17.70
CA GLN A 84 -21.20 -3.31 -17.33
C GLN A 84 -21.85 -3.41 -15.96
N VAL A 85 -22.43 -4.57 -15.61
CA VAL A 85 -23.10 -4.76 -14.31
C VAL A 85 -22.12 -4.67 -13.13
N ARG A 86 -20.89 -5.21 -13.26
CA ARG A 86 -19.89 -5.15 -12.17
C ARG A 86 -19.07 -3.86 -12.15
N GLY A 87 -18.73 -3.28 -13.30
CA GLY A 87 -18.20 -1.91 -13.33
C GLY A 87 -19.17 -0.94 -12.63
N ALA A 88 -20.46 -1.03 -12.94
CA ALA A 88 -21.50 -0.28 -12.25
C ALA A 88 -21.64 -0.65 -10.76
N ALA A 89 -21.47 -1.92 -10.37
CA ALA A 89 -21.52 -2.34 -8.98
C ALA A 89 -20.33 -1.82 -8.15
N ILE A 90 -19.10 -1.85 -8.70
CA ILE A 90 -17.90 -1.28 -8.07
C ILE A 90 -18.08 0.24 -7.93
N LEU A 91 -18.53 0.93 -8.98
CA LEU A 91 -18.82 2.36 -8.94
C LEU A 91 -19.93 2.71 -7.93
N LYS A 92 -20.96 1.86 -7.81
CA LYS A 92 -22.02 2.01 -6.80
C LYS A 92 -21.49 1.82 -5.37
N LYS A 93 -20.61 0.86 -5.13
CA LYS A 93 -19.92 0.67 -3.84
C LYS A 93 -19.04 1.87 -3.48
N LEU A 94 -18.28 2.38 -4.45
CA LEU A 94 -17.48 3.59 -4.29
C LEU A 94 -18.36 4.81 -3.94
N ARG A 95 -19.53 4.94 -4.58
CA ARG A 95 -20.51 5.99 -4.26
C ARG A 95 -21.07 5.87 -2.84
N ASN A 96 -21.46 4.68 -2.41
CA ASN A 96 -21.99 4.47 -1.06
C ASN A 96 -20.93 4.69 0.03
N ARG A 97 -19.68 4.31 -0.24
CA ARG A 97 -18.55 4.62 0.66
C ARG A 97 -18.28 6.12 0.76
N ARG A 98 -18.40 6.86 -0.35
CA ARG A 98 -18.28 8.34 -0.34
C ARG A 98 -19.32 9.02 0.56
N GLN A 99 -20.44 8.36 0.86
CA GLN A 99 -21.46 8.84 1.79
C GLN A 99 -21.21 8.43 3.25
N GLY A 100 -20.11 7.72 3.54
CA GLY A 100 -19.72 7.32 4.91
C GLY A 100 -20.57 6.19 5.52
N VAL A 101 -21.49 5.58 4.76
CA VAL A 101 -22.47 4.64 5.33
C VAL A 101 -21.96 3.20 5.35
N LEU A 102 -21.28 2.75 4.29
CA LEU A 102 -20.83 1.37 4.12
C LEU A 102 -19.40 1.29 3.56
N PRO A 103 -18.58 0.31 3.99
CA PRO A 103 -17.24 0.13 3.45
C PRO A 103 -17.27 -0.37 2.00
N THR A 104 -16.17 -0.15 1.27
CA THR A 104 -16.00 -0.62 -0.12
C THR A 104 -16.02 -2.14 -0.25
N CYS A 105 -15.55 -2.82 0.78
CA CYS A 105 -15.45 -4.27 0.86
C CYS A 105 -16.03 -4.74 2.20
N GLN A 106 -16.62 -5.94 2.21
CA GLN A 106 -17.06 -6.59 3.45
C GLN A 106 -15.86 -7.02 4.31
N ASP A 107 -14.74 -7.39 3.67
CA ASP A 107 -13.46 -7.49 4.34
C ASP A 107 -12.84 -6.10 4.48
N THR A 108 -12.92 -5.55 5.68
CA THR A 108 -12.33 -4.24 6.04
C THR A 108 -10.84 -4.35 6.38
N GLY A 109 -10.27 -5.56 6.31
CA GLY A 109 -8.84 -5.83 6.35
C GLY A 109 -8.19 -5.73 7.71
N THR A 110 -6.94 -6.20 7.76
CA THR A 110 -6.02 -5.97 8.88
C THR A 110 -5.47 -4.55 8.80
N ALA A 111 -5.47 -3.86 9.94
CA ALA A 111 -4.86 -2.55 10.10
C ALA A 111 -3.33 -2.69 10.14
N ILE A 112 -2.63 -2.09 9.17
CA ILE A 112 -1.17 -2.07 9.09
C ILE A 112 -0.70 -0.61 9.06
N ILE A 113 0.25 -0.28 9.93
CA ILE A 113 0.85 1.06 10.05
C ILE A 113 2.37 0.91 9.98
N VAL A 114 2.98 1.56 9.00
CA VAL A 114 4.44 1.66 8.86
C VAL A 114 4.83 3.10 9.16
N GLY A 115 5.40 3.33 10.34
CA GLY A 115 5.87 4.64 10.79
C GLY A 115 7.37 4.81 10.57
N LYS A 116 7.82 5.98 10.14
CA LYS A 116 9.22 6.40 10.11
C LYS A 116 9.34 7.65 10.96
N LYS A 117 9.92 7.50 12.15
CA LYS A 117 10.06 8.55 13.16
C LYS A 117 11.43 9.19 13.06
N GLY A 118 11.44 10.47 12.70
CA GLY A 118 12.63 11.31 12.74
C GLY A 118 13.22 11.36 14.15
N GLN A 119 14.56 11.34 14.27
CA GLN A 119 15.25 11.45 15.56
C GLN A 119 14.84 12.68 16.38
N ARG A 120 14.48 13.79 15.71
CA ARG A 120 14.00 15.02 16.37
C ARG A 120 12.48 15.03 16.61
N VAL A 121 11.79 13.89 16.48
CA VAL A 121 10.35 13.80 16.78
C VAL A 121 10.13 13.15 18.14
N TRP A 122 9.66 13.93 19.09
CA TRP A 122 9.38 13.46 20.45
C TRP A 122 7.89 13.29 20.68
N THR A 123 7.49 12.07 21.03
CA THR A 123 6.08 11.70 21.28
C THR A 123 5.82 11.23 22.70
N GLY A 124 6.87 11.10 23.53
CA GLY A 124 6.77 10.55 24.90
C GLY A 124 6.74 9.02 24.97
N GLY A 125 6.77 8.33 23.83
CA GLY A 125 6.62 6.87 23.78
C GLY A 125 5.15 6.44 23.76
N GLY A 126 4.90 5.14 23.78
CA GLY A 126 3.53 4.60 23.68
C GLY A 126 2.88 4.80 22.31
N ASP A 127 3.69 5.01 21.26
CA ASP A 127 3.21 5.27 19.90
C ASP A 127 2.29 4.13 19.43
N GLU A 128 2.66 2.88 19.70
CA GLU A 128 1.90 1.69 19.32
C GLU A 128 0.54 1.62 19.99
N GLU A 129 0.45 1.96 21.27
CA GLU A 129 -0.81 1.98 22.03
C GLU A 129 -1.74 3.05 21.47
N ALA A 130 -1.24 4.27 21.25
CA ALA A 130 -2.06 5.35 20.73
C ALA A 130 -2.52 5.10 19.30
N LEU A 131 -1.63 4.60 18.43
CA LEU A 131 -2.01 4.17 17.08
C LEU A 131 -3.08 3.07 17.13
N SER A 132 -2.93 2.07 18.02
CA SER A 132 -3.91 1.01 18.23
C SER A 132 -5.25 1.55 18.74
N LYS A 133 -5.24 2.56 19.63
CA LYS A 133 -6.46 3.20 20.12
C LYS A 133 -7.23 3.91 18.99
N GLY A 134 -6.52 4.53 18.06
CA GLY A 134 -7.14 5.10 16.86
C GLY A 134 -7.78 4.05 15.95
N VAL A 135 -7.12 2.89 15.76
CA VAL A 135 -7.69 1.74 15.04
C VAL A 135 -8.95 1.27 15.76
N TYR A 136 -8.85 0.97 17.06
CA TYR A 136 -9.96 0.50 17.89
C TYR A 136 -11.18 1.42 17.77
N ASN A 137 -11.01 2.72 18.01
CA ASN A 137 -12.11 3.67 17.98
C ASN A 137 -12.79 3.69 16.61
N THR A 138 -12.01 3.58 15.53
CA THR A 138 -12.59 3.51 14.17
C THR A 138 -13.46 2.26 14.00
N TYR A 139 -12.91 1.09 14.30
CA TYR A 139 -13.63 -0.17 14.04
C TYR A 139 -14.86 -0.32 14.95
N ILE A 140 -14.86 0.27 16.13
CA ILE A 140 -15.98 0.23 17.09
C ILE A 140 -17.08 1.23 16.73
N GLU A 141 -16.71 2.44 16.30
CA GLU A 141 -17.68 3.52 16.05
C GLU A 141 -18.24 3.50 14.62
N ASP A 142 -17.49 2.94 13.66
CA ASP A 142 -17.90 2.85 12.26
C ASP A 142 -18.50 1.48 11.92
N ASN A 143 -19.21 1.42 10.78
CA ASN A 143 -19.79 0.19 10.23
C ASN A 143 -18.73 -0.71 9.56
N LEU A 144 -17.69 -1.11 10.31
CA LEU A 144 -16.59 -1.97 9.86
C LEU A 144 -16.70 -3.41 10.41
N ARG A 145 -15.77 -4.29 10.04
CA ARG A 145 -15.80 -5.72 10.39
C ARG A 145 -14.61 -6.12 11.25
N TYR A 146 -14.86 -6.80 12.37
CA TYR A 146 -13.84 -7.41 13.19
C TYR A 146 -13.35 -8.72 12.56
N SER A 147 -12.11 -8.72 12.08
CA SER A 147 -11.56 -9.78 11.23
C SER A 147 -10.33 -10.47 11.81
N GLN A 148 -9.91 -10.10 13.03
CA GLN A 148 -8.77 -10.72 13.71
C GLN A 148 -9.25 -11.80 14.67
N ASN A 149 -8.61 -12.96 14.58
CA ASN A 149 -8.80 -14.10 15.46
C ASN A 149 -7.55 -14.22 16.35
N ALA A 150 -7.74 -14.21 17.66
CA ALA A 150 -6.68 -14.51 18.62
C ALA A 150 -6.62 -16.01 18.85
N ALA A 151 -5.43 -16.59 18.69
CA ALA A 151 -5.17 -17.98 19.05
C ALA A 151 -5.06 -18.11 20.57
N LEU A 152 -5.97 -18.88 21.17
CA LEU A 152 -5.95 -19.21 22.60
C LEU A 152 -5.06 -20.43 22.86
N ASP A 153 -5.09 -21.37 21.93
CA ASP A 153 -4.16 -22.49 21.82
C ASP A 153 -3.95 -22.81 20.33
N MET A 154 -3.34 -23.96 20.01
CA MET A 154 -3.04 -24.36 18.63
C MET A 154 -4.28 -24.44 17.72
N TYR A 155 -5.45 -24.76 18.26
CA TYR A 155 -6.67 -25.03 17.48
C TYR A 155 -7.84 -24.13 17.86
N LYS A 156 -7.84 -23.60 19.08
CA LYS A 156 -8.93 -22.77 19.59
C LYS A 156 -8.62 -21.30 19.36
N GLU A 157 -9.58 -20.61 18.76
CA GLU A 157 -9.50 -19.18 18.51
C GLU A 157 -10.72 -18.45 19.07
N VAL A 158 -10.56 -17.15 19.32
CA VAL A 158 -11.65 -16.23 19.60
C VAL A 158 -11.50 -14.97 18.74
N ASN A 159 -12.62 -14.45 18.22
CA ASN A 159 -12.59 -13.15 17.56
C ASN A 159 -12.33 -12.05 18.60
N THR A 160 -11.41 -11.13 18.31
CA THR A 160 -11.05 -10.08 19.28
C THR A 160 -12.15 -9.03 19.48
N GLY A 161 -13.20 -9.04 18.66
CA GLY A 161 -14.36 -8.14 18.76
C GLY A 161 -14.04 -6.68 18.42
N THR A 162 -12.82 -6.39 17.96
CA THR A 162 -12.29 -5.02 17.83
C THR A 162 -11.43 -4.81 16.59
N ASN A 163 -11.15 -5.88 15.84
CA ASN A 163 -10.17 -5.93 14.75
C ASN A 163 -8.71 -5.64 15.16
N LEU A 164 -8.40 -5.57 16.46
CA LEU A 164 -7.03 -5.59 16.96
C LEU A 164 -6.51 -7.03 17.08
N PRO A 165 -5.17 -7.26 17.09
CA PRO A 165 -4.10 -6.27 17.02
C PRO A 165 -3.91 -5.67 15.62
N ALA A 166 -3.41 -4.43 15.57
CA ALA A 166 -2.87 -3.85 14.35
C ALA A 166 -1.41 -4.27 14.18
N GLN A 167 -0.93 -4.41 12.94
CA GLN A 167 0.50 -4.50 12.67
C GLN A 167 1.09 -3.08 12.69
N ILE A 168 2.01 -2.81 13.61
CA ILE A 168 2.63 -1.49 13.75
C ILE A 168 4.15 -1.66 13.66
N ASP A 169 4.74 -1.16 12.57
CA ASP A 169 6.17 -1.19 12.33
C ASP A 169 6.73 0.25 12.40
N LEU A 170 7.41 0.61 13.48
CA LEU A 170 8.01 1.94 13.68
C LEU A 170 9.52 1.90 13.45
N TYR A 171 10.01 2.69 12.50
CA TYR A 171 11.42 2.79 12.13
C TYR A 171 12.02 4.12 12.59
N ALA A 172 13.17 4.08 13.24
CA ALA A 172 13.97 5.26 13.49
C ALA A 172 14.64 5.72 12.18
N VAL A 173 14.53 7.01 11.87
CA VAL A 173 15.18 7.66 10.72
C VAL A 173 15.69 9.03 11.13
N ASP A 174 16.60 9.61 10.35
CA ASP A 174 17.04 10.98 10.58
C ASP A 174 15.95 12.00 10.18
N GLY A 175 16.01 13.18 10.79
CA GLY A 175 15.14 14.32 10.49
C GLY A 175 14.13 14.64 11.59
N ASP A 176 13.21 15.53 11.24
CA ASP A 176 12.22 16.18 12.12
C ASP A 176 10.77 15.83 11.73
N GLU A 177 10.61 14.76 10.94
CA GLU A 177 9.33 14.34 10.38
C GLU A 177 8.93 12.95 10.89
N TYR A 178 7.63 12.78 11.17
CA TYR A 178 7.02 11.47 11.40
C TYR A 178 6.16 11.11 10.18
N LYS A 179 6.58 10.11 9.41
CA LYS A 179 5.90 9.67 8.19
C LYS A 179 5.20 8.36 8.43
N PHE A 180 3.97 8.22 7.97
CA PHE A 180 3.23 6.97 8.07
C PHE A 180 2.79 6.48 6.70
N LEU A 181 2.83 5.18 6.51
CA LEU A 181 2.07 4.49 5.48
C LEU A 181 1.05 3.62 6.19
N CYS A 182 -0.22 3.91 5.99
CA CYS A 182 -1.29 3.12 6.58
C CYS A 182 -1.98 2.31 5.47
N VAL A 183 -2.26 1.04 5.76
CA VAL A 183 -2.79 0.05 4.82
C VAL A 183 -3.89 -0.76 5.52
N ALA A 184 -5.07 -0.83 4.91
CA ALA A 184 -6.11 -1.78 5.30
C ALA A 184 -6.01 -3.00 4.37
N LYS A 185 -5.32 -4.05 4.82
CA LYS A 185 -5.00 -5.21 3.97
C LYS A 185 -6.06 -6.29 4.11
N GLY A 186 -6.89 -6.48 3.08
CA GLY A 186 -7.84 -7.58 3.03
C GLY A 186 -7.15 -8.95 2.99
N GLY A 187 -7.66 -9.91 3.74
CA GLY A 187 -7.06 -11.24 3.93
C GLY A 187 -6.91 -12.02 2.62
N GLY A 188 -7.90 -11.92 1.72
CA GLY A 188 -7.81 -12.56 0.40
C GLY A 188 -6.62 -12.07 -0.42
N SER A 189 -6.27 -10.79 -0.33
CA SER A 189 -5.08 -10.24 -0.98
C SER A 189 -3.78 -10.51 -0.22
N ALA A 190 -3.83 -10.60 1.11
CA ALA A 190 -2.68 -10.97 1.94
C ALA A 190 -2.22 -12.40 1.60
N ASN A 191 -3.17 -13.33 1.46
CA ASN A 191 -2.94 -14.73 1.10
C ASN A 191 -2.38 -14.91 -0.33
N LYS A 192 -2.42 -13.85 -1.15
CA LYS A 192 -1.81 -13.81 -2.49
C LYS A 192 -0.46 -13.07 -2.48
N THR A 193 0.26 -13.20 -1.37
CA THR A 193 1.67 -12.83 -1.24
C THR A 193 2.48 -14.12 -1.20
N TYR A 194 3.44 -14.24 -2.12
CA TYR A 194 4.23 -15.46 -2.30
C TYR A 194 5.72 -15.14 -2.25
N LEU A 195 6.49 -16.06 -1.66
CA LEU A 195 7.94 -16.07 -1.69
C LEU A 195 8.41 -17.30 -2.45
N TYR A 196 9.32 -17.09 -3.38
CA TYR A 196 9.99 -18.14 -4.14
C TYR A 196 11.50 -18.03 -3.90
N GLN A 197 12.12 -19.14 -3.50
CA GLN A 197 13.57 -19.20 -3.29
C GLN A 197 14.23 -19.69 -4.57
N GLU A 198 14.79 -18.74 -5.32
CA GLU A 198 15.38 -18.99 -6.63
C GLU A 198 16.90 -18.83 -6.58
N THR A 199 17.55 -19.08 -7.72
CA THR A 199 19.01 -18.98 -7.86
C THR A 199 19.39 -17.99 -8.96
N LYS A 200 20.71 -17.71 -9.10
CA LYS A 200 21.23 -16.90 -10.20
C LYS A 200 20.84 -17.43 -11.58
N ALA A 201 20.56 -18.73 -11.72
CA ALA A 201 20.15 -19.33 -12.99
C ALA A 201 18.82 -18.76 -13.55
N LEU A 202 17.96 -18.21 -12.67
CA LEU A 202 16.72 -17.54 -13.07
C LEU A 202 16.98 -16.18 -13.73
N LEU A 203 18.07 -15.49 -13.36
CA LEU A 203 18.35 -14.10 -13.76
C LEU A 203 18.94 -14.02 -15.18
N THR A 204 18.22 -14.55 -16.15
CA THR A 204 18.38 -14.30 -17.58
C THR A 204 17.04 -13.82 -18.17
N PRO A 205 17.03 -12.91 -19.16
CA PRO A 205 15.79 -12.22 -19.58
C PRO A 205 14.62 -13.15 -19.89
N GLY A 206 14.83 -14.19 -20.71
CA GLY A 206 13.79 -15.15 -21.08
C GLY A 206 13.32 -16.02 -19.91
N LYS A 207 14.23 -16.51 -19.06
CA LYS A 207 13.85 -17.36 -17.92
C LYS A 207 13.10 -16.57 -16.86
N LEU A 208 13.59 -15.39 -16.51
CA LEU A 208 12.95 -14.53 -15.52
C LEU A 208 11.54 -14.14 -15.96
N LYS A 209 11.39 -13.61 -17.19
CA LYS A 209 10.07 -13.22 -17.69
C LYS A 209 9.08 -14.38 -17.70
N ASN A 210 9.48 -15.54 -18.23
CA ASN A 210 8.61 -16.72 -18.29
C ASN A 210 8.19 -17.19 -16.89
N PHE A 211 9.14 -17.21 -15.94
CA PHE A 211 8.85 -17.53 -14.55
C PHE A 211 7.85 -16.54 -13.93
N LEU A 212 8.06 -15.23 -14.10
CA LEU A 212 7.15 -14.22 -13.53
C LEU A 212 5.75 -14.32 -14.14
N VAL A 213 5.62 -14.60 -15.44
CA VAL A 213 4.32 -14.82 -16.11
C VAL A 213 3.63 -16.09 -15.60
N GLU A 214 4.39 -17.17 -15.42
CA GLU A 214 3.89 -18.42 -14.85
C GLU A 214 3.36 -18.19 -13.43
N LYS A 215 4.14 -17.53 -12.56
CA LYS A 215 3.73 -17.22 -11.19
C LYS A 215 2.57 -16.24 -11.15
N MET A 216 2.55 -15.22 -12.02
CA MET A 216 1.42 -14.30 -12.14
C MET A 216 0.10 -15.03 -12.39
N ARG A 217 0.11 -16.10 -13.19
CA ARG A 217 -1.08 -16.91 -13.47
C ARG A 217 -1.63 -17.60 -12.21
N THR A 218 -0.78 -17.97 -11.26
CA THR A 218 -1.18 -18.67 -10.02
C THR A 218 -1.96 -17.79 -9.04
N LEU A 219 -1.90 -16.45 -9.22
CA LEU A 219 -2.78 -15.53 -8.49
C LEU A 219 -4.26 -15.90 -8.70
N GLY A 220 -4.61 -16.32 -9.92
CA GLY A 220 -5.98 -16.58 -10.33
C GLY A 220 -6.90 -15.38 -10.09
N THR A 221 -8.19 -15.64 -9.92
CA THR A 221 -9.21 -14.57 -9.72
C THR A 221 -9.68 -14.45 -8.28
N ALA A 222 -9.05 -15.16 -7.35
CA ALA A 222 -9.48 -15.31 -5.96
C ALA A 222 -9.31 -14.04 -5.10
N ALA A 223 -8.47 -13.09 -5.50
CA ALA A 223 -8.23 -11.84 -4.77
C ALA A 223 -8.91 -10.61 -5.41
N CYS A 224 -9.96 -10.81 -6.20
CA CYS A 224 -10.77 -9.76 -6.83
C CYS A 224 -10.01 -8.84 -7.83
N PRO A 225 -9.48 -9.36 -8.95
CA PRO A 225 -8.87 -8.52 -10.01
C PRO A 225 -9.87 -7.49 -10.56
N PRO A 226 -9.38 -6.36 -11.12
CA PRO A 226 -8.00 -6.15 -11.61
C PRO A 226 -6.98 -5.79 -10.53
N TYR A 227 -5.75 -6.30 -10.67
CA TYR A 227 -4.69 -6.18 -9.65
C TYR A 227 -3.67 -5.05 -9.92
N HIS A 228 -3.14 -4.41 -8.89
CA HIS A 228 -1.80 -3.78 -8.94
C HIS A 228 -0.77 -4.82 -8.48
N ILE A 229 -0.14 -5.50 -9.43
CA ILE A 229 0.75 -6.63 -9.13
C ILE A 229 2.14 -6.09 -8.82
N ALA A 230 2.78 -6.59 -7.77
CA ALA A 230 4.17 -6.29 -7.50
C ALA A 230 5.04 -7.54 -7.56
N PHE A 231 6.22 -7.40 -8.17
CA PHE A 231 7.30 -8.36 -8.14
C PHE A 231 8.55 -7.73 -7.52
N VAL A 232 9.24 -8.49 -6.67
CA VAL A 232 10.53 -8.09 -6.10
C VAL A 232 11.55 -9.18 -6.34
N ILE A 233 12.64 -8.85 -7.04
CA ILE A 233 13.71 -9.79 -7.40
C ILE A 233 14.96 -9.46 -6.59
N GLY A 234 15.39 -10.38 -5.72
CA GLY A 234 16.49 -10.18 -4.79
C GLY A 234 16.01 -9.67 -3.43
N GLY A 235 16.95 -9.30 -2.58
CA GLY A 235 16.71 -8.94 -1.18
C GLY A 235 17.83 -9.48 -0.30
N THR A 236 18.08 -8.79 0.80
CA THR A 236 19.03 -9.21 1.83
C THR A 236 18.50 -10.38 2.66
N SER A 237 17.18 -10.54 2.73
CA SER A 237 16.51 -11.64 3.41
C SER A 237 15.11 -11.88 2.81
N ALA A 238 14.47 -12.98 3.22
CA ALA A 238 13.09 -13.29 2.84
C ALA A 238 12.10 -12.21 3.32
N GLU A 239 12.27 -11.74 4.55
CA GLU A 239 11.41 -10.74 5.20
C GLU A 239 11.58 -9.38 4.52
N THR A 240 12.81 -9.01 4.15
CA THR A 240 13.09 -7.76 3.42
C THR A 240 12.46 -7.81 2.02
N ASN A 241 12.56 -8.94 1.33
CA ASN A 241 11.90 -9.14 0.03
C ASN A 241 10.37 -9.01 0.16
N LEU A 242 9.75 -9.72 1.10
CA LEU A 242 8.30 -9.72 1.29
C LEU A 242 7.77 -8.37 1.78
N LYS A 243 8.51 -7.68 2.65
CA LYS A 243 8.19 -6.30 3.04
C LYS A 243 8.25 -5.37 1.83
N THR A 244 9.27 -5.52 0.98
CA THR A 244 9.41 -4.70 -0.22
C THR A 244 8.26 -4.94 -1.19
N VAL A 245 7.84 -6.19 -1.41
CA VAL A 245 6.74 -6.50 -2.34
C VAL A 245 5.40 -5.98 -1.81
N LYS A 246 5.18 -6.04 -0.48
CA LYS A 246 4.02 -5.43 0.19
C LYS A 246 3.94 -3.94 -0.13
N LEU A 247 5.03 -3.21 0.09
CA LEU A 247 5.11 -1.76 -0.13
C LEU A 247 5.07 -1.38 -1.62
N ALA A 248 5.67 -2.20 -2.50
CA ALA A 248 5.59 -2.01 -3.95
C ALA A 248 4.15 -2.15 -4.48
N SER A 249 3.40 -3.13 -3.97
CA SER A 249 1.97 -3.32 -4.33
C SER A 249 1.07 -2.16 -3.88
N ALA A 250 1.60 -1.34 -2.98
CA ALA A 250 1.00 -0.13 -2.44
C ALA A 250 1.50 1.15 -3.15
N HIS A 251 2.28 1.00 -4.23
CA HIS A 251 2.91 2.11 -4.98
C HIS A 251 3.84 3.00 -4.12
N TYR A 252 4.30 2.49 -2.97
CA TYR A 252 5.18 3.25 -2.07
C TYR A 252 6.54 3.56 -2.69
N TYR A 253 6.96 2.73 -3.65
CA TYR A 253 8.29 2.76 -4.28
C TYR A 253 8.27 3.29 -5.72
N ASP A 254 7.21 4.00 -6.11
CA ASP A 254 7.05 4.49 -7.50
C ASP A 254 8.14 5.48 -7.91
N GLU A 255 8.70 6.21 -6.95
CA GLU A 255 9.77 7.21 -7.11
C GLU A 255 11.19 6.63 -6.89
N LEU A 256 11.36 5.30 -6.91
CA LEU A 256 12.71 4.72 -6.95
C LEU A 256 13.41 5.06 -8.28
N PRO A 257 14.77 5.07 -8.32
CA PRO A 257 15.50 5.13 -9.58
C PRO A 257 15.08 4.00 -10.52
N THR A 258 15.27 4.20 -11.82
CA THR A 258 14.95 3.19 -12.84
C THR A 258 16.16 2.34 -13.24
N GLU A 259 17.30 2.56 -12.61
CA GLU A 259 18.55 1.84 -12.87
C GLU A 259 19.30 1.54 -11.57
N GLY A 260 20.02 0.41 -11.58
CA GLY A 260 20.90 0.02 -10.47
C GLY A 260 22.26 0.70 -10.56
N ASN A 261 23.09 0.49 -9.54
CA ASN A 261 24.48 0.93 -9.52
C ASN A 261 25.36 -0.11 -8.82
N GLU A 262 26.67 0.13 -8.77
CA GLU A 262 27.63 -0.80 -8.15
C GLU A 262 27.55 -0.88 -6.61
N HIS A 263 26.85 0.07 -5.97
CA HIS A 263 26.64 0.12 -4.53
C HIS A 263 25.37 -0.62 -4.08
N GLY A 264 24.59 -1.16 -5.03
CA GLY A 264 23.46 -2.04 -4.74
C GLY A 264 22.17 -1.30 -4.38
N GLN A 265 21.94 -0.11 -4.95
CA GLN A 265 20.64 0.55 -4.78
C GLN A 265 19.48 -0.29 -5.36
N ALA A 266 18.32 -0.23 -4.71
CA ALA A 266 17.07 -0.71 -5.27
C ALA A 266 16.67 0.15 -6.47
N PHE A 267 16.10 -0.47 -7.50
CA PHE A 267 15.57 0.24 -8.65
C PHE A 267 14.29 -0.40 -9.17
N ARG A 268 13.50 0.41 -9.88
CA ARG A 268 12.25 0.02 -10.54
C ARG A 268 12.51 -0.32 -12.01
N ASP A 269 12.18 -1.53 -12.41
CA ASP A 269 12.37 -2.01 -13.78
C ASP A 269 11.12 -1.73 -14.64
N VAL A 270 11.06 -0.52 -15.21
CA VAL A 270 9.90 -0.03 -15.96
C VAL A 270 9.68 -0.80 -17.26
N GLN A 271 10.74 -1.34 -17.86
CA GLN A 271 10.65 -2.15 -19.06
C GLN A 271 9.95 -3.47 -18.75
N LEU A 272 10.41 -4.20 -17.73
CA LEU A 272 9.81 -5.48 -17.35
C LEU A 272 8.38 -5.31 -16.81
N GLU A 273 8.05 -4.18 -16.16
CA GLU A 273 6.67 -3.83 -15.81
C GLU A 273 5.74 -3.81 -17.03
N GLN A 274 6.15 -3.12 -18.10
CA GLN A 274 5.37 -3.00 -19.33
C GLN A 274 5.22 -4.37 -20.02
N GLU A 275 6.32 -5.12 -20.13
CA GLU A 275 6.30 -6.46 -20.71
C GLU A 275 5.38 -7.42 -19.96
N LEU A 276 5.40 -7.40 -18.62
CA LEU A 276 4.53 -8.24 -17.81
C LEU A 276 3.06 -7.79 -17.88
N LEU A 277 2.79 -6.48 -18.01
CA LEU A 277 1.43 -5.97 -18.14
C LEU A 277 0.80 -6.44 -19.47
N GLU A 278 1.58 -6.48 -20.54
CA GLU A 278 1.14 -7.04 -21.82
C GLU A 278 0.85 -8.54 -21.71
N GLU A 279 1.70 -9.30 -21.01
CA GLU A 279 1.44 -10.72 -20.76
C GLU A 279 0.21 -10.95 -19.88
N ALA A 280 0.01 -10.13 -18.85
CA ALA A 280 -1.18 -10.17 -18.00
C ALA A 280 -2.48 -9.98 -18.81
N GLN A 281 -2.43 -9.13 -19.83
CA GLN A 281 -3.55 -8.88 -20.75
C GLN A 281 -3.85 -10.06 -21.67
N LYS A 282 -2.85 -10.88 -21.98
CA LYS A 282 -2.96 -12.10 -22.80
C LYS A 282 -3.41 -13.33 -22.01
N LEU A 283 -3.32 -13.32 -20.68
CA LEU A 283 -3.76 -14.44 -19.83
C LEU A 283 -5.25 -14.81 -19.99
N GLY A 284 -6.07 -13.88 -20.46
CA GLY A 284 -7.50 -14.12 -20.70
C GLY A 284 -8.35 -14.25 -19.44
N LEU A 285 -7.77 -14.17 -18.23
CA LEU A 285 -8.47 -14.23 -16.93
C LEU A 285 -9.34 -12.99 -16.67
N GLY A 286 -8.90 -11.83 -17.14
CA GLY A 286 -9.58 -10.55 -17.00
C GLY A 286 -9.97 -10.17 -15.57
N ALA A 287 -10.96 -9.27 -15.46
CA ALA A 287 -11.51 -8.85 -14.18
C ALA A 287 -12.51 -9.91 -13.68
N GLN A 288 -11.98 -11.04 -13.21
CA GLN A 288 -12.67 -12.21 -12.63
C GLN A 288 -13.34 -13.18 -13.61
N PHE A 289 -13.95 -12.69 -14.70
CA PHE A 289 -14.76 -13.52 -15.62
C PHE A 289 -14.29 -13.46 -17.08
N GLY A 290 -12.98 -13.43 -17.26
CA GLY A 290 -12.37 -13.40 -18.57
C GLY A 290 -12.15 -12.00 -19.14
N GLY A 291 -11.16 -11.91 -20.04
CA GLY A 291 -10.84 -10.70 -20.80
C GLY A 291 -9.46 -10.10 -20.46
N LYS A 292 -9.28 -8.83 -20.84
CA LYS A 292 -7.99 -8.14 -20.82
C LYS A 292 -7.52 -7.66 -19.44
N TYR A 293 -8.44 -7.21 -18.60
CA TYR A 293 -8.11 -6.45 -17.38
C TYR A 293 -7.84 -7.35 -16.19
N PHE A 294 -6.80 -8.18 -16.26
CA PHE A 294 -6.32 -8.97 -15.13
C PHE A 294 -5.53 -8.11 -14.14
N ALA A 295 -4.70 -7.20 -14.65
CA ALA A 295 -3.97 -6.21 -13.89
C ALA A 295 -4.35 -4.79 -14.33
N HIS A 296 -4.39 -3.86 -13.36
CA HIS A 296 -4.39 -2.43 -13.59
C HIS A 296 -3.00 -1.96 -14.03
N ASP A 297 -1.99 -2.33 -13.25
CA ASP A 297 -0.58 -2.05 -13.49
C ASP A 297 0.29 -3.11 -12.80
N ILE A 298 1.59 -3.04 -13.09
CA ILE A 298 2.61 -3.89 -12.48
C ILE A 298 3.72 -3.00 -11.93
N ARG A 299 4.31 -3.40 -10.80
CA ARG A 299 5.56 -2.86 -10.27
C ARG A 299 6.61 -3.95 -10.20
N VAL A 300 7.82 -3.66 -10.66
CA VAL A 300 8.95 -4.59 -10.59
C VAL A 300 10.12 -3.89 -9.91
N ILE A 301 10.51 -4.37 -8.74
CA ILE A 301 11.66 -3.83 -8.00
C ILE A 301 12.79 -4.85 -7.99
N ARG A 302 13.98 -4.40 -8.36
CA ARG A 302 15.21 -5.18 -8.28
C ARG A 302 16.02 -4.72 -7.07
N LEU A 303 16.41 -5.68 -6.22
CA LEU A 303 17.19 -5.46 -5.01
C LEU A 303 18.58 -6.11 -5.11
N PRO A 304 19.59 -5.67 -4.34
CA PRO A 304 20.81 -6.44 -4.16
C PRO A 304 20.51 -7.82 -3.54
N ARG A 305 21.44 -8.77 -3.67
CA ARG A 305 21.28 -10.14 -3.15
C ARG A 305 22.63 -10.71 -2.74
N HIS A 306 22.62 -11.61 -1.76
CA HIS A 306 23.79 -12.45 -1.48
C HIS A 306 24.10 -13.34 -2.71
N GLY A 307 25.38 -13.63 -2.95
CA GLY A 307 25.83 -14.38 -4.13
C GLY A 307 25.12 -15.72 -4.33
N ALA A 308 24.87 -16.42 -3.22
CA ALA A 308 24.21 -17.73 -3.17
C ALA A 308 22.67 -17.69 -3.11
N SER A 309 22.04 -16.51 -3.13
CA SER A 309 20.60 -16.36 -2.87
C SER A 309 19.92 -15.54 -3.97
N CYS A 310 18.66 -15.84 -4.26
CA CYS A 310 17.81 -15.00 -5.11
C CYS A 310 16.33 -15.14 -4.68
N PRO A 311 15.91 -14.52 -3.56
CA PRO A 311 14.50 -14.51 -3.20
C PRO A 311 13.70 -13.72 -4.23
N VAL A 312 12.54 -14.24 -4.61
CA VAL A 312 11.58 -13.57 -5.51
C VAL A 312 10.22 -13.49 -4.83
N GLY A 313 9.73 -12.27 -4.66
CA GLY A 313 8.44 -11.98 -4.05
C GLY A 313 7.41 -11.61 -5.10
N MET A 314 6.17 -12.04 -4.91
CA MET A 314 5.02 -11.61 -5.70
C MET A 314 3.86 -11.25 -4.78
N ALA A 315 3.18 -10.13 -5.02
CA ALA A 315 1.97 -9.76 -4.30
C ALA A 315 0.89 -9.16 -5.21
N SER A 316 -0.36 -9.44 -4.87
CA SER A 316 -1.57 -8.76 -5.38
C SER A 316 -1.97 -7.62 -4.42
N PRO A 317 -2.60 -6.51 -4.89
CA PRO A 317 -2.68 -5.27 -4.14
C PRO A 317 -3.37 -5.39 -2.78
N ALA A 318 -3.04 -4.48 -1.87
CA ALA A 318 -3.93 -4.12 -0.78
C ALA A 318 -4.95 -3.13 -1.32
N PRO A 319 -6.27 -3.34 -1.15
CA PRO A 319 -7.26 -2.32 -1.51
C PRO A 319 -7.27 -1.21 -0.46
N LEU A 320 -6.14 -0.52 -0.23
CA LEU A 320 -6.04 0.80 0.42
C LEU A 320 -4.56 1.11 0.69
N THR A 321 -4.04 2.20 0.16
CA THR A 321 -2.75 2.75 0.60
C THR A 321 -2.87 4.26 0.67
N VAL A 322 -2.68 4.81 1.87
CA VAL A 322 -2.56 6.26 2.06
C VAL A 322 -1.28 6.52 2.82
N THR A 323 -0.44 7.39 2.26
CA THR A 323 0.78 7.88 2.88
C THR A 323 0.43 9.16 3.62
N LEU A 324 0.70 9.26 4.91
CA LEU A 324 0.63 10.48 5.71
C LEU A 324 2.06 11.01 5.90
N LYS A 325 2.25 12.32 5.73
CA LYS A 325 3.54 12.96 6.01
C LYS A 325 3.33 14.12 6.96
N ARG A 326 4.06 14.12 8.08
CA ARG A 326 4.42 15.36 8.76
C ARG A 326 5.49 16.02 7.88
N LYS A 327 5.20 17.20 7.30
CA LYS A 327 6.17 17.94 6.48
C LYS A 327 6.31 19.37 7.00
N GLN A 328 7.48 19.67 7.59
CA GLN A 328 7.88 20.99 8.12
C GLN A 328 6.89 21.60 9.15
N PRO A 329 7.34 22.52 10.02
CA PRO A 329 6.88 22.53 11.41
C PRO A 329 5.40 22.94 11.45
N ARG A 330 4.62 22.27 12.29
CA ARG A 330 3.24 22.64 12.71
C ARG A 330 2.05 21.93 12.03
N ARG A 331 2.21 20.92 11.16
CA ARG A 331 1.05 20.36 10.44
C ARG A 331 1.05 18.83 10.25
N TYR A 332 -0.09 18.20 10.53
CA TYR A 332 -0.40 16.85 10.06
C TYR A 332 -1.01 16.90 8.67
N LEU A 333 -0.45 16.17 7.72
CA LEU A 333 -0.94 16.15 6.35
C LEU A 333 -1.37 14.74 5.92
N ASP A 334 -2.49 14.67 5.20
CA ASP A 334 -3.02 13.45 4.59
C ASP A 334 -3.04 13.53 3.08
N ARG A 335 -2.80 12.41 2.40
CA ARG A 335 -2.79 12.34 0.95
C ARG A 335 -4.19 12.63 0.41
N LYS A 336 -4.30 13.55 -0.55
CA LYS A 336 -5.54 13.75 -1.29
C LYS A 336 -5.83 12.52 -2.14
N THR A 337 -6.97 11.88 -1.90
CA THR A 337 -7.50 10.83 -2.79
C THR A 337 -8.51 11.47 -3.75
N GLY A 338 -8.15 11.60 -5.04
CA GLY A 338 -9.03 11.88 -6.21
C GLY A 338 -10.16 12.92 -6.06
N THR A 339 -10.07 14.03 -6.79
CA THR A 339 -11.12 15.06 -6.95
C THR A 339 -12.42 14.54 -7.55
N GLN A 340 -13.54 15.22 -7.25
CA GLN A 340 -14.90 14.92 -7.71
C GLN A 340 -15.00 14.51 -9.20
N PRO A 341 -15.65 13.39 -9.56
CA PRO A 341 -16.01 13.12 -10.94
C PRO A 341 -17.18 14.02 -11.33
N ARG A 342 -17.05 14.72 -12.45
CA ARG A 342 -18.20 15.34 -13.13
C ARG A 342 -19.28 14.27 -13.32
N PRO A 343 -20.57 14.62 -13.16
CA PRO A 343 -21.64 13.65 -13.35
C PRO A 343 -21.53 13.04 -14.74
N VAL A 344 -21.20 11.75 -14.81
CA VAL A 344 -21.35 10.96 -16.03
C VAL A 344 -22.85 10.76 -16.19
N HIS A 345 -23.50 11.69 -16.89
CA HIS A 345 -24.83 11.48 -17.40
C HIS A 345 -24.76 10.26 -18.33
N SER A 346 -25.29 9.13 -17.87
CA SER A 346 -25.73 8.09 -18.78
C SER A 346 -26.87 8.71 -19.59
N GLY A 347 -26.56 9.22 -20.78
CA GLY A 347 -27.55 9.61 -21.77
C GLY A 347 -28.41 8.40 -22.10
N ARG A 348 -29.49 8.22 -21.35
CA ARG A 348 -30.65 7.44 -21.72
C ARG A 348 -31.81 8.42 -21.76
N THR A 349 -31.96 9.08 -22.90
CA THR A 349 -33.27 9.56 -23.31
C THR A 349 -34.19 8.33 -23.35
N ALA A 350 -35.18 8.32 -22.46
CA ALA A 350 -36.27 7.36 -22.53
C ALA A 350 -36.99 7.54 -23.89
N PRO A 351 -37.33 6.47 -24.62
CA PRO A 351 -38.26 6.62 -25.72
C PRO A 351 -39.62 6.95 -25.11
N GLY A 352 -40.16 8.12 -25.47
CA GLY A 352 -41.50 8.55 -25.13
C GLY A 352 -42.54 7.54 -25.64
N ARG A 353 -43.64 7.46 -24.89
CA ARG A 353 -44.87 6.79 -25.33
C ARG A 353 -45.51 7.51 -26.49
#